data_AF-A0A258LGL0-F1
#
_entry.id   AF-A0A258LGL0-F1
#
_cell.length_a   1.000
_cell.length_b   1.000
_cell.length_c   1.000
_cell.angle_alpha   90.00
_cell.angle_beta   90.00
_cell.angle_gamma   90.00
#
_symmetry.space_group_name_H-M   'P 1'
#
loop_
_entity.id
_entity.type
_entity.pdbx_description
1 polymer ?
#
loop_
_entity_poly.entity_id
_entity_poly.type
_entity_poly.pdbx_seq_one_letter_code
_entity_poly.pdbx_strand_id
1 'polypeptide(L)' 'MKTAIVLFNLGGPDEPEAIKPFRVNLFSDPAIIRAPIFIRFWLARLIAASSSKAAVD' A
#
# COMPACT_ATOMS: atom_id res chain seq x y z
N MET A 1 -31.58 19.51 -2.43
CA MET A 1 -30.58 18.41 -2.41
C MET A 1 -29.28 18.93 -2.98
N LYS A 2 -28.12 18.56 -2.42
CA LYS A 2 -26.79 18.86 -2.97
C LYS A 2 -26.06 17.54 -3.24
N THR A 3 -25.52 17.38 -4.44
CA THR A 3 -24.77 16.17 -4.83
C THR A 3 -23.31 16.32 -4.40
N ALA A 4 -22.77 15.33 -3.69
CA ALA A 4 -21.35 15.25 -3.36
C ALA A 4 -20.62 14.36 -4.38
N ILE A 5 -19.35 14.68 -4.64
CA ILE A 5 -18.47 13.90 -5.51
C ILE A 5 -17.34 13.33 -4.65
N VAL A 6 -17.16 12.02 -4.67
CA VAL A 6 -16.05 11.32 -3.99
C VAL A 6 -15.00 10.97 -5.02
N LEU A 7 -13.78 11.46 -4.82
CA LEU A 7 -12.62 11.12 -5.64
C LEU A 7 -11.90 9.95 -4.99
N PHE A 8 -11.82 8.83 -5.71
CA PHE A 8 -11.07 7.66 -5.26
C PHE A 8 -9.64 7.71 -5.80
N ASN A 9 -8.69 7.43 -4.93
CA ASN A 9 -7.29 7.21 -5.27
C ASN A 9 -6.75 6.12 -4.31
N LEU A 10 -5.55 5.61 -4.58
CA LEU A 10 -4.83 4.72 -3.67
C LEU A 10 -4.21 5.49 -2.48
N GLY A 11 -4.03 6.80 -2.63
CA GLY A 11 -3.30 7.64 -1.68
C GLY A 11 -1.79 7.49 -1.85
N GLY A 12 -1.05 8.03 -0.89
CA GLY A 12 0.40 7.95 -0.82
C GLY A 12 0.88 8.30 0.60
N PRO A 13 2.12 7.96 0.95
CA PRO A 13 2.70 8.38 2.22
C PRO A 13 3.04 9.87 2.18
N ASP A 14 2.65 10.60 3.23
CA ASP A 14 2.94 12.04 3.35
C ASP A 14 4.38 12.31 3.82
N GLU A 15 4.99 11.36 4.53
CA GLU A 15 6.34 11.44 5.10
C GLU A 15 7.11 10.13 4.89
N PRO A 16 8.46 10.14 4.85
CA PRO A 16 9.27 8.94 4.63
C PRO A 16 8.97 7.78 5.60
N GLU A 17 8.66 8.09 6.85
CA GLU A 17 8.32 7.12 7.91
C GLU A 17 7.02 6.37 7.58
N ALA A 18 6.10 7.01 6.84
CA ALA A 18 4.84 6.44 6.42
C ALA A 18 4.95 5.50 5.21
N ILE A 19 6.10 5.47 4.50
CA ILE A 19 6.31 4.63 3.31
C ILE A 19 6.12 3.15 3.65
N LYS A 20 6.71 2.68 4.74
CA LYS A 20 6.62 1.27 5.15
C LYS A 20 5.17 0.86 5.46
N PRO A 21 4.42 1.53 6.36
CA PRO A 21 3.04 1.17 6.65
C PRO A 21 2.12 1.30 5.41
N PHE A 22 2.33 2.31 4.57
CA PHE A 22 1.60 2.44 3.29
C PHE A 22 1.79 1.21 2.40
N ARG A 23 3.03 0.76 2.18
CA ARG A 23 3.31 -0.42 1.36
C ARG A 23 2.75 -1.71 1.94
N VAL A 24 2.80 -1.90 3.26
CA VAL A 24 2.19 -3.08 3.89
C VAL A 24 0.69 -3.11 3.60
N ASN A 25 0.00 -1.99 3.71
CA ASN A 25 -1.44 -1.92 3.42
C ASN A 25 -1.72 -2.15 1.93
N LEU A 26 -0.96 -1.50 1.04
CA LEU A 26 -1.12 -1.63 -0.40
C LEU A 26 -0.97 -3.08 -0.87
N PHE A 27 0.06 -3.80 -0.42
CA PHE A 27 0.29 -5.19 -0.83
C PHE A 27 -0.53 -6.22 -0.05
N SER A 28 -1.19 -5.81 1.03
CA SER A 28 -2.16 -6.66 1.74
C SER A 28 -3.50 -6.75 1.01
N ASP A 29 -3.74 -5.90 0.01
CA ASP A 29 -4.97 -5.85 -0.76
C ASP A 29 -5.08 -7.08 -1.72
N PRO A 30 -6.17 -7.87 -1.67
CA PRO A 30 -6.44 -8.94 -2.62
C PRO A 30 -6.50 -8.50 -4.10
N ALA A 31 -6.85 -7.24 -4.37
CA ALA A 31 -6.88 -6.70 -5.71
C ALA A 31 -5.47 -6.46 -6.28
N ILE A 32 -4.48 -6.21 -5.41
CA ILE A 32 -3.07 -5.99 -5.77
C ILE A 32 -2.31 -7.33 -5.84
N ILE A 33 -2.46 -8.19 -4.81
CA ILE A 33 -1.85 -9.53 -4.79
C ILE A 33 -2.94 -10.60 -4.68
N ARG A 34 -3.11 -11.37 -5.75
CA ARG A 34 -4.07 -12.49 -5.80
C ARG A 34 -3.42 -13.76 -5.26
N ALA A 35 -3.39 -13.90 -3.94
CA ALA A 35 -2.88 -15.08 -3.24
C ALA A 35 -3.72 -15.41 -1.99
N PRO A 36 -3.62 -16.65 -1.45
CA PRO A 36 -4.20 -17.00 -0.16
C PRO A 36 -3.75 -16.05 0.96
N ILE A 37 -4.61 -15.83 1.95
CA ILE A 37 -4.44 -14.77 2.96
C ILE A 37 -3.09 -14.84 3.70
N PHE A 38 -2.65 -16.03 4.10
CA PHE A 38 -1.37 -16.23 4.79
C PHE A 38 -0.19 -15.87 3.90
N ILE A 39 -0.21 -16.34 2.64
CA ILE A 39 0.86 -16.07 1.68
C ILE A 39 0.91 -14.57 1.39
N ARG A 40 -0.24 -13.93 1.15
CA ARG A 40 -0.32 -12.49 0.88
C ARG A 40 0.22 -11.67 2.04
N PHE A 41 -0.11 -12.00 3.28
CA PHE A 41 0.39 -11.29 4.45
C PHE A 41 1.93 -11.33 4.55
N TRP A 42 2.53 -12.50 4.35
CA TRP A 42 3.98 -12.64 4.35
C TRP A 42 4.62 -11.88 3.19
N LEU A 43 4.07 -12.00 1.97
CA LEU A 43 4.55 -11.26 0.80
C LEU A 43 4.46 -9.74 1.01
N ALA A 44 3.34 -9.24 1.54
CA ALA A 44 3.16 -7.81 1.79
C ALA A 44 4.26 -7.26 2.71
N ARG A 45 4.60 -7.98 3.78
CA ARG A 45 5.67 -7.58 4.70
C ARG A 45 7.05 -7.68 4.07
N LEU A 46 7.33 -8.70 3.28
CA LEU A 46 8.61 -8.88 2.60
C LEU A 46 8.85 -7.79 1.56
N ILE A 47 7.86 -7.54 0.70
CA ILE A 47 7.92 -6.48 -0.31
C ILE A 47 8.05 -5.12 0.37
N ALA A 48 7.24 -4.85 1.40
CA ALA A 48 7.29 -3.61 2.16
C ALA A 48 8.53 -3.47 3.07
N ALA A 49 9.34 -4.51 3.24
CA ALA A 49 10.63 -4.44 3.93
C ALA A 49 11.78 -4.11 2.97
N SER A 50 11.59 -4.29 1.65
CA SER A 50 12.62 -3.93 0.68
C SER A 50 12.77 -2.40 0.60
N SER A 51 13.98 -1.87 0.74
CA SER A 51 14.25 -0.45 0.54
C SER A 51 14.59 -0.21 -0.93
N SER A 52 13.60 0.19 -1.73
CA SER A 52 13.88 0.76 -3.04
C SER A 52 14.43 2.16 -2.84
N LYS A 53 15.72 2.39 -3.16
CA LYS A 53 16.37 3.72 -3.06
C LYS A 53 15.52 4.83 -3.72
N ALA A 54 14.86 4.48 -4.83
CA ALA A 54 13.94 5.33 -5.57
C ALA A 54 12.71 5.87 -4.82
N ALA A 55 12.42 5.43 -3.59
CA ALA A 55 11.28 5.93 -2.81
C ALA A 55 11.64 7.10 -1.87
N VAL A 56 12.94 7.38 -1.69
CA VAL A 56 13.45 8.41 -0.76
C VAL A 56 14.27 9.47 -1.50
N ASP A 57 14.62 9.21 -2.76
CA ASP A 57 15.26 10.15 -3.70
C ASP A 57 14.19 10.97 -4.44
#